data_AF-A0A183J2P6-F1
#
_entry.id   AF-A0A183J2P6-F1
#
_cell.length_a   1.000
_cell.length_b   1.000
_cell.length_c   1.000
_cell.angle_alpha   90.00
_cell.angle_beta   90.00
_cell.angle_gamma   90.00
#
_symmetry.space_group_name_H-M   'P 1'
#
loop_
_entity.id
_entity.type
_entity.pdbx_description
1 polymer ?
#
loop_
_entity_poly.entity_id
_entity_poly.type
_entity_poly.pdbx_seq_one_letter_code
_entity_poly.pdbx_strand_id
1 'polypeptide(L)'
;MEGFVTASTNQEHLCLQRGTSELQRYPFRQLQYSSLNERCTIIKPEGVENAMILQFPSQSENAVFLTQLKEFNKNESSKSVFDRRTEESSAAQYFQFYAYLSQQQNMMQDYIRTATYQKAVLCNPSDFQDKVVLDVGAGSGILSFFAVQGGAKRVYAVEASSMSQHCETLVKSNGCSSRIVVISGKIEEICLPELVDVIISEPMGYMLVNERMLETFLHAKKFLRPGGKMYPSRGDLHFAPFSDEQLYLEQSSKANFWAQECFHGVNLAVLREQALKEYFRQPIVDTFHVGVLSATSKKWTVDFVTSSESDLHQIDIPFDFILEQAGYIHGLALWFDVAFVGTK
;
A
#
# COMPACT_ATOMS: atom_id res chain seq x y z
N MET A 1 -3.32 34.38 2.68
CA MET A 1 -3.90 34.73 1.37
C MET A 1 -3.07 35.87 0.79
N GLU A 2 -2.01 35.57 0.05
CA GLU A 2 -1.28 36.59 -0.71
C GLU A 2 -1.38 36.26 -2.21
N GLY A 3 -1.96 37.19 -2.98
CA GLY A 3 -1.84 37.35 -4.43
C GLY A 3 -2.19 36.16 -5.32
N PHE A 4 -3.20 36.30 -6.19
CA PHE A 4 -3.37 35.38 -7.32
C PHE A 4 -2.07 35.33 -8.15
N VAL A 5 -1.51 34.14 -8.30
CA VAL A 5 -0.36 33.87 -9.16
C VAL A 5 -0.90 33.25 -10.44
N THR A 6 -0.73 33.93 -11.58
CA THR A 6 -1.05 33.35 -12.87
C THR A 6 0.08 32.43 -13.29
N ALA A 7 -0.24 31.15 -13.47
CA ALA A 7 0.69 30.16 -14.00
C ALA A 7 0.57 30.13 -15.53
N SER A 8 1.70 30.29 -16.22
CA SER A 8 1.78 30.04 -17.67
C SER A 8 2.82 28.97 -17.93
N THR A 9 2.54 28.09 -18.89
CA THR A 9 3.51 27.11 -19.38
C THR A 9 4.30 27.71 -20.54
N ASN A 10 5.63 27.79 -20.42
CA ASN A 10 6.50 27.84 -21.59
C ASN A 10 6.97 26.41 -21.90
N GLN A 11 7.50 26.15 -23.11
CA GLN A 11 7.75 24.80 -23.62
C GLN A 11 8.39 23.83 -22.61
N GLU A 12 9.23 24.26 -21.66
CA GLU A 12 9.85 23.39 -20.66
C GLU A 12 9.66 23.81 -19.18
N HIS A 13 8.98 24.93 -18.90
CA HIS A 13 8.89 25.49 -17.55
C HIS A 13 7.46 25.91 -17.18
N LEU A 14 7.15 25.70 -15.90
CA LEU A 14 6.08 26.39 -15.21
C LEU A 14 6.58 27.79 -14.83
N CYS A 15 5.93 28.83 -15.34
CA CYS A 15 6.22 30.21 -14.99
C CYS A 15 5.13 30.74 -14.08
N LEU A 16 5.49 31.15 -12.87
CA LEU A 16 4.59 31.77 -11.91
C LEU A 16 4.73 33.30 -12.02
N GLN A 17 3.62 33.98 -12.28
CA GLN A 17 3.57 35.44 -12.46
C GLN A 17 2.62 36.07 -11.43
N ARG A 18 2.97 37.26 -10.93
CA ARG A 18 2.06 38.09 -10.10
C ARG A 18 1.97 39.46 -10.79
N GLY A 19 0.86 39.71 -11.51
CA GLY A 19 0.73 40.92 -12.34
C GLY A 19 1.54 40.82 -13.63
N THR A 20 2.28 41.87 -14.01
CA THR A 20 3.11 41.94 -15.24
C THR A 20 4.56 41.47 -15.03
N SER A 21 4.92 41.05 -13.82
CA SER A 21 6.28 40.64 -13.46
C SER A 21 6.38 39.12 -13.36
N GLU A 22 7.32 38.54 -14.09
CA GLU A 22 7.65 37.12 -14.00
C GLU A 22 8.40 36.86 -12.68
N LEU A 23 7.83 36.03 -11.81
CA LEU A 23 8.31 35.89 -10.44
C LEU A 23 9.35 34.77 -10.34
N GLN A 24 9.00 33.58 -10.86
CA GLN A 24 9.79 32.35 -10.74
C GLN A 24 9.49 31.40 -11.90
N ARG A 25 10.53 30.72 -12.39
CA ARG A 25 10.43 29.64 -13.38
C ARG A 25 10.87 28.34 -12.76
N TYR A 26 10.06 27.30 -12.92
CA TYR A 26 10.37 25.96 -12.48
C TYR A 26 10.40 25.04 -13.69
N PRO A 27 11.55 24.42 -14.02
CA PRO A 27 11.61 23.41 -15.06
C PRO A 27 10.62 22.29 -14.73
N PHE A 28 9.83 21.84 -15.71
CA PHE A 28 8.88 20.74 -15.49
C PHE A 28 9.54 19.48 -14.92
N ARG A 29 10.80 19.25 -15.29
CA ARG A 29 11.62 18.13 -14.83
C ARG A 29 11.91 18.15 -13.32
N GLN A 30 11.82 19.32 -12.70
CA GLN A 30 12.05 19.50 -11.26
C GLN A 30 10.74 19.64 -10.48
N LEU A 31 9.60 19.27 -11.08
CA LEU A 31 8.29 19.34 -10.44
C LEU A 31 7.78 17.94 -10.11
N GLN A 32 7.59 17.66 -8.81
CA GLN A 32 6.63 16.65 -8.39
C GLN A 32 5.23 17.22 -8.53
N TYR A 33 4.25 16.39 -8.88
CA TYR A 33 2.87 16.85 -9.04
C TYR A 33 1.86 15.80 -8.63
N SER A 34 0.64 16.24 -8.32
CA SER A 34 -0.49 15.36 -8.03
C SER A 34 -1.79 16.03 -8.40
N SER A 35 -2.68 15.29 -9.06
CA SER A 35 -4.02 15.79 -9.35
C SER A 35 -4.83 15.82 -8.06
N LEU A 36 -5.34 16.99 -7.68
CA LEU A 36 -6.19 17.17 -6.49
C LEU A 36 -7.67 16.94 -6.85
N ASN A 37 -8.09 17.46 -8.00
CA ASN A 37 -9.41 17.25 -8.60
C ASN A 37 -9.35 17.66 -10.08
N GLU A 38 -10.50 17.63 -10.76
CA GLU A 38 -10.61 17.94 -12.20
C GLU A 38 -10.02 19.31 -12.60
N ARG A 39 -9.95 20.30 -11.70
CA ARG A 39 -9.45 21.65 -11.97
C ARG A 39 -8.25 22.09 -11.14
N CYS A 40 -7.75 21.25 -10.25
CA CYS A 40 -6.66 21.61 -9.35
C CYS A 40 -5.53 20.58 -9.42
N THR A 41 -4.30 21.07 -9.57
CA THR A 41 -3.08 20.26 -9.52
C THR A 41 -2.16 20.80 -8.45
N ILE A 42 -1.68 19.91 -7.59
CA ILE A 42 -0.60 20.18 -6.64
C ILE A 42 0.71 20.08 -7.39
N ILE A 43 1.60 21.03 -7.16
CA ILE A 43 2.97 21.01 -7.66
C ILE A 43 3.92 21.20 -6.48
N LYS A 44 5.05 20.51 -6.50
CA LYS A 44 6.14 20.71 -5.55
C LYS A 44 7.45 20.81 -6.32
N PRO A 45 7.97 22.03 -6.53
CA PRO A 45 9.28 22.20 -7.11
C PRO A 45 10.38 21.68 -6.20
N GLU A 46 11.42 21.11 -6.81
CA GLU A 46 12.62 20.68 -6.10
C GLU A 46 13.28 21.87 -5.38
N GLY A 47 13.72 21.65 -4.14
CA GLY A 47 14.32 22.69 -3.30
C GLY A 47 13.32 23.70 -2.69
N VAL A 48 12.02 23.59 -2.98
CA VAL A 48 10.98 24.42 -2.35
C VAL A 48 10.30 23.62 -1.22
N GLU A 49 10.21 24.24 -0.04
CA GLU A 49 9.71 23.57 1.17
C GLU A 49 8.23 23.18 1.05
N ASN A 50 7.40 24.13 0.59
CA ASN A 50 5.95 23.97 0.50
C ASN A 50 5.49 23.64 -0.92
N ALA A 51 4.54 22.71 -1.04
CA ALA A 51 3.84 22.48 -2.28
C ALA A 51 2.82 23.61 -2.55
N MET A 52 2.51 23.84 -3.82
CA MET A 52 1.59 24.87 -4.28
C MET A 52 0.39 24.19 -4.96
N ILE A 53 -0.80 24.79 -4.82
CA ILE A 53 -2.00 24.33 -5.54
C ILE A 53 -2.23 25.28 -6.70
N LEU A 54 -2.18 24.75 -7.92
CA LEU A 54 -2.61 25.44 -9.13
C LEU A 54 -4.09 25.18 -9.35
N GLN A 55 -4.88 26.24 -9.49
CA GLN A 55 -6.28 26.16 -9.87
C GLN A 55 -6.45 26.64 -11.31
N PHE A 56 -6.98 25.77 -12.17
CA PHE A 56 -7.21 26.05 -13.57
C PHE A 56 -8.64 26.56 -13.81
N PRO A 57 -8.85 27.45 -14.80
CA PRO A 57 -10.18 27.93 -15.17
C PRO A 57 -11.12 26.79 -15.60
N SER A 58 -10.59 25.80 -16.31
CA SER A 58 -11.33 24.66 -16.85
C SER A 58 -10.63 23.32 -16.60
N GLN A 59 -11.41 22.22 -16.62
CA GLN A 59 -10.87 20.86 -16.58
C GLN A 59 -9.95 20.56 -17.76
N SER A 60 -10.30 21.07 -18.94
CA SER A 60 -9.52 20.90 -20.17
C SER A 60 -8.13 21.51 -20.05
N GLU A 61 -8.00 22.71 -19.47
CA GLU A 61 -6.70 23.34 -19.24
C GLU A 61 -5.83 22.55 -18.25
N ASN A 62 -6.43 22.06 -17.16
CA ASN A 62 -5.71 21.20 -16.21
C ASN A 62 -5.24 19.89 -16.89
N ALA A 63 -6.07 19.29 -17.74
CA ALA A 63 -5.72 18.07 -18.47
C ALA A 63 -4.58 18.30 -19.47
N VAL A 64 -4.57 19.44 -20.16
CA VAL A 64 -3.46 19.84 -21.06
C VAL A 64 -2.17 20.01 -20.26
N PHE A 65 -2.22 20.72 -19.13
CA PHE A 65 -1.06 20.92 -18.26
C PHE A 65 -0.48 19.59 -17.75
N LEU A 66 -1.33 18.69 -17.25
CA LEU A 66 -0.91 17.37 -16.79
C LEU A 66 -0.32 16.51 -17.91
N THR A 67 -0.84 16.64 -19.13
CA THR A 67 -0.31 15.93 -20.31
C THR A 67 1.10 16.41 -20.64
N GLN A 68 1.33 17.73 -20.63
CA GLN A 68 2.66 18.31 -20.82
C GLN A 68 3.64 17.81 -19.76
N LEU A 69 3.28 17.86 -18.48
CA LEU A 69 4.13 17.33 -17.39
C LEU A 69 4.51 15.86 -17.60
N LYS A 70 3.55 15.02 -18.01
CA LYS A 70 3.79 13.60 -18.29
C LYS A 70 4.73 13.38 -19.47
N GLU A 71 4.57 14.14 -20.55
CA GLU A 71 5.44 14.04 -21.73
C GLU A 71 6.89 14.42 -21.40
N PHE A 72 7.09 15.46 -20.60
CA PHE A 72 8.43 15.87 -20.17
C PHE A 72 9.08 14.89 -19.20
N ASN A 73 8.32 14.29 -18.29
CA ASN A 73 8.84 13.29 -17.35
C ASN A 73 9.09 11.92 -18.00
N LYS A 74 8.41 11.58 -19.10
CA LYS A 74 8.67 10.33 -19.86
C LYS A 74 10.05 10.29 -20.53
N ASN A 75 10.65 11.45 -20.79
CA ASN A 75 11.93 11.54 -21.51
C ASN A 75 13.17 11.29 -20.63
N GLU A 76 13.01 11.15 -19.31
CA GLU A 76 14.06 10.66 -18.42
C GLU A 76 13.74 9.26 -17.88
N SER A 77 14.76 8.41 -17.90
CA SER A 77 14.83 7.08 -17.29
C SER A 77 14.84 7.09 -15.75
N SER A 78 14.28 8.12 -15.12
CA SER A 78 14.15 8.23 -13.67
C SER A 78 13.00 7.33 -13.20
N LYS A 79 13.28 6.04 -13.04
CA LYS A 79 12.36 5.09 -12.37
C LYS A 79 12.09 5.55 -10.94
N SER A 80 10.81 5.59 -10.55
CA SER A 80 10.41 5.87 -9.16
C SER A 80 10.97 4.80 -8.20
N VAL A 81 10.94 5.05 -6.88
CA VAL A 81 11.39 4.06 -5.88
C VAL A 81 10.63 2.75 -6.08
N PHE A 82 9.31 2.83 -6.33
CA PHE A 82 8.47 1.69 -6.66
C PHE A 82 8.92 0.97 -7.95
N ASP A 83 9.15 1.70 -9.04
CA ASP A 83 9.53 1.10 -10.34
C ASP A 83 10.94 0.49 -10.34
N ARG A 84 11.80 0.87 -9.38
CA ARG A 84 13.12 0.26 -9.20
C ARG A 84 13.03 -1.10 -8.49
N ARG A 85 12.03 -1.29 -7.61
CA ARG A 85 11.87 -2.50 -6.79
C ARG A 85 10.86 -3.50 -7.34
N THR A 86 9.99 -3.07 -8.25
CA THR A 86 8.89 -3.89 -8.79
C THR A 86 8.97 -3.97 -10.31
N GLU A 87 8.89 -5.17 -10.86
CA GLU A 87 8.79 -5.38 -12.31
C GLU A 87 7.48 -4.82 -12.86
N GLU A 88 7.51 -4.20 -14.04
CA GLU A 88 6.35 -3.53 -14.64
C GLU A 88 5.16 -4.46 -14.87
N SER A 89 5.41 -5.69 -15.34
CA SER A 89 4.38 -6.72 -15.53
C SER A 89 3.70 -7.10 -14.21
N SER A 90 4.49 -7.28 -13.15
CA SER A 90 4.00 -7.60 -11.81
C SER A 90 3.19 -6.44 -11.23
N ALA A 91 3.67 -5.20 -11.36
CA ALA A 91 2.95 -4.01 -10.93
C ALA A 91 1.61 -3.83 -11.67
N ALA A 92 1.60 -4.03 -12.98
CA ALA A 92 0.38 -3.92 -13.79
C ALA A 92 -0.66 -4.95 -13.39
N GLN A 93 -0.26 -6.22 -13.21
CA GLN A 93 -1.15 -7.29 -12.74
C GLN A 93 -1.69 -7.00 -11.34
N TYR A 94 -0.84 -6.54 -10.43
CA TYR A 94 -1.21 -6.14 -9.07
C TYR A 94 -2.29 -5.05 -9.08
N PHE A 95 -2.06 -3.91 -9.76
CA PHE A 95 -3.04 -2.83 -9.78
C PHE A 95 -4.32 -3.19 -10.54
N GLN A 96 -4.23 -4.04 -11.57
CA GLN A 96 -5.41 -4.55 -12.26
C GLN A 96 -6.26 -5.45 -11.35
N PHE A 97 -5.63 -6.29 -10.53
CA PHE A 97 -6.33 -7.13 -9.56
C PHE A 97 -7.13 -6.28 -8.56
N TYR A 98 -6.50 -5.25 -7.99
CA TYR A 98 -7.15 -4.37 -7.01
C TYR A 98 -8.17 -3.38 -7.60
N ALA A 99 -8.18 -3.21 -8.93
CA ALA A 99 -9.18 -2.43 -9.65
C ALA A 99 -10.56 -3.11 -9.77
N TYR A 100 -10.68 -4.41 -9.46
CA TYR A 100 -11.97 -5.10 -9.51
C TYR A 100 -12.82 -4.85 -8.26
N LEU A 101 -14.07 -4.42 -8.45
CA LEU A 101 -15.04 -4.25 -7.35
C LEU A 101 -15.26 -5.54 -6.56
N SER A 102 -15.18 -6.70 -7.19
CA SER A 102 -15.29 -8.00 -6.51
C SER A 102 -14.16 -8.23 -5.50
N GLN A 103 -12.93 -7.80 -5.81
CA GLN A 103 -11.82 -7.91 -4.86
C GLN A 103 -11.97 -6.94 -3.69
N GLN A 104 -12.40 -5.71 -3.96
CA GLN A 104 -12.75 -4.76 -2.91
C GLN A 104 -13.89 -5.29 -2.02
N GLN A 105 -14.90 -5.92 -2.62
CA GLN A 105 -15.99 -6.55 -1.89
C GLN A 105 -15.50 -7.69 -1.01
N ASN A 106 -14.63 -8.59 -1.51
CA ASN A 106 -14.05 -9.66 -0.70
C ASN A 106 -13.37 -9.12 0.56
N MET A 107 -12.57 -8.05 0.41
CA MET A 107 -11.90 -7.37 1.52
C MET A 107 -12.89 -6.70 2.49
N MET A 108 -13.92 -6.01 1.98
CA MET A 108 -14.91 -5.32 2.82
C MET A 108 -15.90 -6.27 3.52
N GLN A 109 -16.16 -7.45 2.93
CA GLN A 109 -17.03 -8.48 3.52
C GLN A 109 -16.35 -9.25 4.65
N ASP A 110 -15.02 -9.22 4.74
CA ASP A 110 -14.33 -9.59 5.96
C ASP A 110 -14.69 -8.59 7.06
N TYR A 111 -15.67 -8.99 7.87
CA TYR A 111 -16.20 -8.18 8.95
C TYR A 111 -15.15 -7.95 10.04
N ILE A 112 -14.32 -8.95 10.37
CA ILE A 112 -13.32 -8.81 11.43
C ILE A 112 -12.31 -7.77 11.01
N ARG A 113 -11.80 -7.85 9.78
CA ARG A 113 -10.92 -6.84 9.17
C ARG A 113 -11.56 -5.45 9.23
N THR A 114 -12.71 -5.28 8.59
CA THR A 114 -13.32 -3.96 8.38
C THR A 114 -13.77 -3.31 9.69
N ALA A 115 -14.42 -4.07 10.57
CA ALA A 115 -14.90 -3.57 11.86
C ALA A 115 -13.75 -3.25 12.82
N THR A 116 -12.63 -3.99 12.77
CA THR A 116 -11.46 -3.69 13.61
C THR A 116 -10.83 -2.36 13.23
N TYR A 117 -10.69 -2.06 11.94
CA TYR A 117 -10.24 -0.74 11.48
C TYR A 117 -11.19 0.38 11.88
N GLN A 118 -12.50 0.20 11.68
CA GLN A 118 -13.49 1.20 12.11
C GLN A 118 -13.39 1.45 13.62
N LYS A 119 -13.31 0.39 14.42
CA LYS A 119 -13.16 0.48 15.87
C LYS A 119 -11.85 1.16 16.26
N ALA A 120 -10.74 0.84 15.59
CA ALA A 120 -9.45 1.48 15.84
C ALA A 120 -9.52 3.00 15.63
N VAL A 121 -10.25 3.47 14.61
CA VAL A 121 -10.46 4.91 14.39
C VAL A 121 -11.39 5.50 15.46
N LEU A 122 -12.58 4.94 15.64
CA LEU A 122 -13.62 5.51 16.50
C LEU A 122 -13.29 5.44 17.99
N CYS A 123 -12.50 4.46 18.43
CA CYS A 123 -12.05 4.35 19.82
C CYS A 123 -10.83 5.21 20.16
N ASN A 124 -10.21 5.89 19.18
CA ASN A 124 -9.09 6.80 19.40
C ASN A 124 -9.41 8.21 18.85
N PRO A 125 -10.49 8.87 19.32
CA PRO A 125 -11.00 10.10 18.71
C PRO A 125 -9.99 11.25 18.73
N SER A 126 -9.11 11.34 19.72
CA SER A 126 -8.06 12.37 19.80
C SER A 126 -7.05 12.31 18.66
N ASP A 127 -6.88 11.14 18.05
CA ASP A 127 -5.97 10.94 16.92
C ASP A 127 -6.59 11.34 15.58
N PHE A 128 -7.92 11.46 15.48
CA PHE A 128 -8.60 11.75 14.22
C PHE A 128 -9.36 13.07 14.24
N GLN A 129 -9.93 13.49 15.37
CA GLN A 129 -10.72 14.71 15.48
C GLN A 129 -9.90 15.95 15.07
N ASP A 130 -10.41 16.68 14.08
CA ASP A 130 -9.79 17.88 13.50
C ASP A 130 -8.38 17.66 12.90
N LYS A 131 -8.01 16.40 12.62
CA LYS A 131 -6.71 16.02 12.04
C LYS A 131 -6.74 15.89 10.52
N VAL A 132 -5.56 15.99 9.91
CA VAL A 132 -5.32 15.68 8.51
C VAL A 132 -4.81 14.24 8.41
N VAL A 133 -5.47 13.42 7.60
CA VAL A 133 -5.19 11.98 7.47
C VAL A 133 -4.75 11.66 6.04
N LEU A 134 -3.80 10.75 5.88
CA LEU A 134 -3.44 10.12 4.60
C LEU A 134 -3.88 8.66 4.63
N ASP A 135 -4.71 8.25 3.67
CA ASP A 135 -5.12 6.86 3.45
C ASP A 135 -4.31 6.30 2.27
N VAL A 136 -3.42 5.34 2.55
CA VAL A 136 -2.46 4.77 1.59
C VAL A 136 -3.03 3.50 0.97
N GLY A 137 -3.20 3.49 -0.36
CA GLY A 137 -3.85 2.38 -1.04
C GLY A 137 -5.34 2.33 -0.70
N ALA A 138 -6.01 3.48 -0.84
CA ALA A 138 -7.35 3.69 -0.30
C ALA A 138 -8.40 2.72 -0.86
N GLY A 139 -8.17 2.09 -2.02
CA GLY A 139 -9.12 1.19 -2.65
C GLY A 139 -10.46 1.89 -2.88
N SER A 140 -11.53 1.34 -2.28
CA SER A 140 -12.86 1.95 -2.29
C SER A 140 -13.00 3.24 -1.46
N GLY A 141 -12.01 3.55 -0.61
CA GLY A 141 -12.02 4.68 0.32
C GLY A 141 -12.64 4.36 1.68
N ILE A 142 -12.90 3.10 2.00
CA ILE A 142 -13.60 2.71 3.24
C ILE A 142 -12.91 3.23 4.52
N LEU A 143 -11.57 3.18 4.58
CA LEU A 143 -10.81 3.70 5.72
C LEU A 143 -10.87 5.22 5.80
N SER A 144 -10.86 5.91 4.65
CA SER A 144 -11.10 7.34 4.56
C SER A 144 -12.47 7.75 5.12
N PHE A 145 -13.53 6.97 4.87
CA PHE A 145 -14.84 7.21 5.48
C PHE A 145 -14.80 7.02 6.99
N PHE A 146 -14.10 6.01 7.50
CA PHE A 146 -13.93 5.83 8.95
C PHE A 146 -13.19 7.01 9.58
N ALA A 147 -12.12 7.51 8.95
CA ALA A 147 -11.42 8.71 9.41
C ALA A 147 -12.35 9.94 9.49
N VAL A 148 -13.21 10.14 8.48
CA VAL A 148 -14.25 11.19 8.50
C VAL A 148 -15.26 10.99 9.62
N GLN A 149 -15.71 9.76 9.88
CA GLN A 149 -16.58 9.42 11.02
C GLN A 149 -15.88 9.71 12.36
N GLY A 150 -14.57 9.48 12.46
CA GLY A 150 -13.72 9.81 13.60
C GLY A 150 -13.41 11.32 13.74
N GLY A 151 -13.97 12.18 12.89
CA GLY A 151 -13.82 13.63 13.01
C GLY A 151 -12.66 14.25 12.22
N ALA A 152 -12.01 13.51 11.30
CA ALA A 152 -10.91 14.02 10.48
C ALA A 152 -11.27 15.30 9.72
N LYS A 153 -10.51 16.38 9.93
CA LYS A 153 -10.69 17.64 9.21
C LYS A 153 -10.55 17.44 7.70
N ARG A 154 -9.59 16.61 7.29
CA ARG A 154 -9.32 16.27 5.89
C ARG A 154 -8.70 14.89 5.77
N VAL A 155 -9.02 14.18 4.69
CA VAL A 155 -8.40 12.92 4.32
C VAL A 155 -7.89 13.00 2.89
N TYR A 156 -6.63 12.67 2.65
CA TYR A 156 -6.06 12.42 1.33
C TYR A 156 -6.11 10.92 1.07
N ALA A 157 -7.00 10.48 0.18
CA ALA A 157 -7.17 9.08 -0.19
C ALA A 157 -6.34 8.79 -1.45
N VAL A 158 -5.19 8.13 -1.30
CA VAL A 158 -4.29 7.86 -2.42
C VAL A 158 -4.49 6.44 -2.93
N GLU A 159 -4.83 6.31 -4.21
CA GLU A 159 -5.10 5.02 -4.86
C GLU A 159 -4.47 4.99 -6.25
N ALA A 160 -3.60 4.00 -6.50
CA ALA A 160 -2.84 3.90 -7.74
C ALA A 160 -3.63 3.25 -8.89
N SER A 161 -4.58 2.36 -8.57
CA SER A 161 -5.42 1.69 -9.55
C SER A 161 -6.59 2.56 -10.04
N SER A 162 -7.33 2.05 -11.04
CA SER A 162 -8.57 2.69 -11.49
C SER A 162 -9.69 2.66 -10.45
N MET A 163 -9.52 1.93 -9.33
CA MET A 163 -10.45 1.97 -8.19
C MET A 163 -10.63 3.39 -7.62
N SER A 164 -9.63 4.26 -7.78
CA SER A 164 -9.71 5.69 -7.45
C SER A 164 -10.97 6.38 -8.02
N GLN A 165 -11.43 5.99 -9.22
CA GLN A 165 -12.65 6.55 -9.83
C GLN A 165 -13.93 6.12 -9.09
N HIS A 166 -13.96 4.88 -8.62
CA HIS A 166 -15.06 4.37 -7.81
C HIS A 166 -15.03 4.98 -6.40
N CYS A 167 -13.84 5.15 -5.81
CA CYS A 167 -13.65 5.89 -4.56
C CYS A 167 -14.21 7.31 -4.67
N GLU A 168 -13.84 8.06 -5.72
CA GLU A 168 -14.36 9.41 -5.96
C GLU A 168 -15.89 9.42 -6.09
N THR A 169 -16.46 8.42 -6.76
CA THR A 169 -17.92 8.26 -6.89
C THR A 169 -18.58 8.06 -5.52
N LEU A 170 -18.00 7.23 -4.65
CA LEU A 170 -18.49 7.02 -3.28
C LEU A 170 -18.34 8.28 -2.42
N VAL A 171 -17.23 9.00 -2.55
CA VAL A 171 -16.99 10.25 -1.81
C VAL A 171 -18.05 11.30 -2.16
N LYS A 172 -18.36 11.46 -3.46
CA LYS A 172 -19.40 12.36 -3.95
C LYS A 172 -20.79 11.95 -3.46
N SER A 173 -21.15 10.66 -3.61
CA SER A 173 -22.49 10.18 -3.26
C SER A 173 -22.78 10.25 -1.75
N ASN A 174 -21.76 10.14 -0.90
CA ASN A 174 -21.87 10.25 0.55
C ASN A 174 -21.66 11.69 1.08
N GLY A 175 -21.63 12.70 0.20
CA GLY A 175 -21.50 14.11 0.61
C GLY A 175 -20.17 14.44 1.31
N CYS A 176 -19.13 13.62 1.11
CA CYS A 176 -17.84 13.74 1.81
C CYS A 176 -16.78 14.51 1.01
N SER A 177 -17.11 15.04 -0.17
CA SER A 177 -16.17 15.74 -1.06
C SER A 177 -15.50 16.98 -0.45
N SER A 178 -16.04 17.55 0.62
CA SER A 178 -15.40 18.67 1.33
C SER A 178 -14.27 18.22 2.27
N ARG A 179 -14.24 16.94 2.64
CA ARG A 179 -13.32 16.35 3.62
C ARG A 179 -12.40 15.30 3.03
N ILE A 180 -12.86 14.48 2.09
CA ILE A 180 -12.05 13.45 1.42
C ILE A 180 -11.63 13.95 0.04
N VAL A 181 -10.34 13.91 -0.22
CA VAL A 181 -9.72 14.24 -1.50
C VAL A 181 -9.08 12.99 -2.07
N VAL A 182 -9.58 12.48 -3.19
CA VAL A 182 -9.01 11.30 -3.85
C VAL A 182 -7.88 11.73 -4.77
N ILE A 183 -6.70 11.13 -4.60
CA ILE A 183 -5.52 11.36 -5.42
C ILE A 183 -5.18 10.05 -6.13
N SER A 184 -5.31 10.04 -7.45
CA SER A 184 -4.90 8.88 -8.24
C SER A 184 -3.39 8.91 -8.50
N GLY A 185 -2.67 7.91 -7.99
CA GLY A 185 -1.22 7.79 -8.16
C GLY A 185 -0.55 6.91 -7.12
N LYS A 186 0.73 6.62 -7.32
CA LYS A 186 1.57 5.88 -6.35
C LYS A 186 2.11 6.83 -5.28
N ILE A 187 2.16 6.41 -4.02
CA ILE A 187 2.67 7.20 -2.90
C ILE A 187 4.10 7.72 -3.15
N GLU A 188 4.90 6.92 -3.85
CA GLU A 188 6.29 7.21 -4.19
C GLU A 188 6.40 8.41 -5.14
N GLU A 189 5.39 8.63 -5.98
CA GLU A 189 5.40 9.59 -7.11
C GLU A 189 4.58 10.85 -6.83
N ILE A 190 3.62 10.79 -5.90
CA ILE A 190 2.75 11.92 -5.54
C ILE A 190 3.43 12.94 -4.62
N CYS A 191 2.81 14.12 -4.51
CA CYS A 191 3.09 15.17 -3.55
C CYS A 191 1.77 15.62 -2.87
N LEU A 192 1.83 15.99 -1.60
CA LEU A 192 0.71 16.52 -0.84
C LEU A 192 0.88 18.02 -0.55
N PRO A 193 -0.21 18.79 -0.42
CA PRO A 193 -0.15 20.23 -0.18
C PRO A 193 0.19 20.58 1.27
N GLU A 194 0.04 19.64 2.20
CA GLU A 194 0.36 19.78 3.62
C GLU A 194 0.81 18.44 4.21
N LEU A 195 1.57 18.48 5.31
CA LEU A 195 1.89 17.28 6.09
C LEU A 195 0.67 16.79 6.89
N VAL A 196 0.58 15.48 7.07
CA VAL A 196 -0.54 14.80 7.74
C VAL A 196 -0.22 14.44 9.20
N ASP A 197 -1.24 14.38 10.03
CA ASP A 197 -1.13 13.98 11.45
C ASP A 197 -1.17 12.45 11.61
N VAL A 198 -1.92 11.77 10.75
CA VAL A 198 -2.09 10.31 10.77
C VAL A 198 -1.97 9.73 9.37
N ILE A 199 -1.26 8.61 9.24
CA ILE A 199 -1.31 7.75 8.07
C ILE A 199 -2.06 6.48 8.44
N ILE A 200 -3.10 6.16 7.68
CA ILE A 200 -3.88 4.92 7.80
C ILE A 200 -3.72 4.10 6.52
N SER A 201 -3.66 2.78 6.64
CA SER A 201 -3.58 1.87 5.50
C SER A 201 -3.97 0.46 5.91
N GLU A 202 -4.27 -0.40 4.94
CA GLU A 202 -4.30 -1.84 5.10
C GLU A 202 -3.23 -2.47 4.20
N PRO A 203 -1.96 -2.52 4.65
CA PRO A 203 -0.83 -2.96 3.81
C PRO A 203 -0.43 -4.42 4.01
N MET A 204 -1.21 -5.23 4.73
CA MET A 204 -0.81 -6.57 5.15
C MET A 204 -1.19 -7.62 4.10
N GLY A 205 -0.19 -8.27 3.52
CA GLY A 205 -0.37 -9.47 2.71
C GLY A 205 -0.29 -10.76 3.54
N TYR A 206 -0.32 -11.91 2.87
CA TYR A 206 0.04 -13.20 3.49
C TYR A 206 1.39 -13.11 4.21
N MET A 207 1.50 -13.79 5.36
CA MET A 207 2.68 -13.72 6.23
C MET A 207 3.10 -12.28 6.58
N LEU A 208 2.15 -11.34 6.66
CA LEU A 208 2.31 -9.90 6.90
C LEU A 208 3.01 -9.13 5.75
N VAL A 209 4.05 -9.70 5.15
CA VAL A 209 5.01 -9.00 4.28
C VAL A 209 4.80 -9.24 2.78
N ASN A 210 3.94 -10.19 2.39
CA ASN A 210 3.65 -10.44 0.97
C ASN A 210 3.14 -9.16 0.28
N GLU A 211 3.30 -9.07 -1.04
CA GLU A 211 2.94 -7.92 -1.88
C GLU A 211 3.82 -6.67 -1.70
N ARG A 212 4.69 -6.65 -0.68
CA ARG A 212 5.63 -5.54 -0.40
C ARG A 212 4.95 -4.19 -0.18
N MET A 213 3.65 -4.17 0.09
CA MET A 213 2.88 -2.94 0.33
C MET A 213 3.31 -2.23 1.64
N LEU A 214 3.87 -2.97 2.60
CA LEU A 214 4.50 -2.39 3.80
C LEU A 214 5.59 -1.37 3.47
N GLU A 215 6.35 -1.55 2.39
CA GLU A 215 7.38 -0.59 2.00
C GLU A 215 6.74 0.72 1.51
N THR A 216 5.66 0.66 0.72
CA THR A 216 4.88 1.83 0.32
C THR A 216 4.26 2.55 1.54
N PHE A 217 3.79 1.79 2.53
CA PHE A 217 3.28 2.32 3.78
C PHE A 217 4.37 3.05 4.59
N LEU A 218 5.57 2.50 4.68
CA LEU A 218 6.71 3.16 5.32
C LEU A 218 7.19 4.39 4.54
N HIS A 219 7.19 4.34 3.20
CA HIS A 219 7.55 5.48 2.32
C HIS A 219 6.62 6.67 2.55
N ALA A 220 5.34 6.42 2.84
CA ALA A 220 4.35 7.45 3.10
C ALA A 220 4.71 8.35 4.29
N LYS A 221 5.60 7.90 5.20
CA LYS A 221 6.09 8.71 6.33
C LYS A 221 6.78 10.00 5.93
N LYS A 222 7.22 10.15 4.67
CA LYS A 222 7.68 11.45 4.13
C LYS A 222 6.63 12.56 4.23
N PHE A 223 5.35 12.21 4.35
CA PHE A 223 4.23 13.14 4.53
C PHE A 223 3.78 13.28 6.00
N LEU A 224 4.30 12.47 6.91
CA LEU A 224 3.89 12.46 8.31
C LEU A 224 4.58 13.61 9.07
N ARG A 225 3.82 14.33 9.89
CA ARG A 225 4.38 15.31 10.82
C ARG A 225 5.24 14.62 11.88
N PRO A 226 6.27 15.30 12.44
CA PRO A 226 6.95 14.81 13.63
C PRO A 226 5.95 14.51 14.76
N GLY A 227 5.99 13.29 15.31
CA GLY A 227 5.04 12.82 16.33
C GLY A 227 3.67 12.39 15.79
N GLY A 228 3.48 12.36 14.46
CA GLY A 228 2.30 11.81 13.83
C GLY A 228 2.14 10.31 14.07
N LYS A 229 0.96 9.77 13.76
CA LYS A 229 0.60 8.37 14.03
C LYS A 229 0.52 7.53 12.77
N MET A 230 0.86 6.24 12.92
CA MET A 230 0.67 5.21 11.90
C MET A 230 -0.43 4.25 12.36
N TYR A 231 -1.38 3.94 11.49
CA TYR A 231 -2.48 3.00 11.71
C TYR A 231 -2.50 1.96 10.58
N PRO A 232 -2.07 0.70 10.82
CA PRO A 232 -1.57 0.16 12.09
C PRO A 232 -0.23 0.76 12.52
N SER A 233 0.07 0.68 13.82
CA SER A 233 1.31 1.20 14.42
C SER A 233 2.41 0.14 14.49
N ARG A 234 2.02 -1.13 14.62
CA ARG A 234 2.92 -2.27 14.75
C ARG A 234 2.34 -3.51 14.07
N GLY A 235 3.21 -4.36 13.52
CA GLY A 235 2.87 -5.70 13.07
C GLY A 235 3.75 -6.74 13.78
N ASP A 236 3.13 -7.83 14.26
CA ASP A 236 3.80 -8.97 14.86
C ASP A 236 3.58 -10.20 13.96
N LEU A 237 4.62 -10.69 13.27
CA LEU A 237 4.60 -11.96 12.55
C LEU A 237 4.96 -13.09 13.52
N HIS A 238 3.97 -13.93 13.81
CA HIS A 238 4.13 -15.11 14.64
C HIS A 238 4.49 -16.32 13.79
N PHE A 239 5.33 -17.19 14.34
CA PHE A 239 5.67 -18.46 13.71
C PHE A 239 5.98 -19.55 14.74
N ALA A 240 5.60 -20.79 14.43
CA ALA A 240 5.80 -21.94 15.29
C ALA A 240 6.01 -23.22 14.46
N PRO A 241 6.83 -24.18 14.93
CA PRO A 241 6.93 -25.48 14.29
C PRO A 241 5.61 -26.24 14.42
N PHE A 242 5.23 -26.97 13.37
CA PHE A 242 4.04 -27.82 13.39
C PHE A 242 4.33 -29.23 12.91
N SER A 243 3.49 -30.17 13.34
CA SER A 243 3.46 -31.55 12.89
C SER A 243 2.11 -31.86 12.23
N ASP A 244 2.11 -31.96 10.91
CA ASP A 244 0.97 -32.44 10.13
C ASP A 244 1.42 -33.44 9.05
N GLU A 245 1.35 -34.73 9.39
CA GLU A 245 1.72 -35.81 8.48
C GLU A 245 0.76 -35.90 7.29
N GLN A 246 -0.53 -35.62 7.48
CA GLN A 246 -1.52 -35.68 6.42
C GLN A 246 -1.23 -34.63 5.34
N LEU A 247 -0.95 -33.39 5.75
CA LEU A 247 -0.57 -32.32 4.83
C LEU A 247 0.73 -32.65 4.08
N TYR A 248 1.74 -33.15 4.79
CA TYR A 248 3.00 -33.56 4.18
C TYR A 248 2.80 -34.66 3.12
N LEU A 249 1.99 -35.67 3.43
CA LEU A 249 1.67 -36.76 2.51
C LEU A 249 0.83 -36.29 1.32
N GLU A 250 -0.11 -35.36 1.51
CA GLU A 250 -0.89 -34.77 0.42
C GLU A 250 0.03 -34.06 -0.59
N GLN A 251 0.91 -33.20 -0.11
CA GLN A 251 1.86 -32.46 -0.97
C GLN A 251 2.83 -33.41 -1.68
N SER A 252 3.34 -34.40 -0.96
CA SER A 252 4.20 -35.45 -1.54
C SER A 252 3.46 -36.27 -2.60
N SER A 253 2.18 -36.54 -2.39
CA SER A 253 1.35 -37.35 -3.30
C SER A 253 1.03 -36.62 -4.61
N LYS A 254 0.94 -35.28 -4.61
CA LYS A 254 0.80 -34.50 -5.85
C LYS A 254 1.96 -34.75 -6.82
N ALA A 255 3.18 -34.91 -6.30
CA ALA A 255 4.34 -35.26 -7.11
C ALA A 255 4.29 -36.68 -7.70
N ASN A 256 3.48 -37.59 -7.14
CA ASN A 256 3.40 -38.97 -7.64
C ASN A 256 2.73 -39.09 -9.02
N PHE A 257 1.98 -38.07 -9.47
CA PHE A 257 1.54 -37.99 -10.87
C PHE A 257 2.73 -38.12 -11.82
N TRP A 258 3.86 -37.52 -11.47
CA TRP A 258 5.07 -37.56 -12.28
C TRP A 258 5.83 -38.86 -12.18
N ALA A 259 5.48 -39.78 -11.26
CA ALA A 259 6.15 -41.08 -11.12
C ALA A 259 5.75 -42.10 -12.21
N GLN A 260 4.88 -41.72 -13.15
CA GLN A 260 4.37 -42.62 -14.19
C GLN A 260 5.41 -42.89 -15.28
N GLU A 261 5.75 -44.16 -15.48
CA GLU A 261 6.71 -44.59 -16.51
C GLU A 261 6.11 -44.66 -17.93
N CYS A 262 4.78 -44.63 -18.06
CA CYS A 262 4.08 -44.76 -19.34
C CYS A 262 2.74 -44.00 -19.35
N PHE A 263 2.78 -42.69 -19.09
CA PHE A 263 1.61 -41.82 -19.26
C PHE A 263 1.36 -41.56 -20.75
N HIS A 264 0.32 -42.18 -21.32
CA HIS A 264 0.04 -42.14 -22.76
C HIS A 264 1.25 -42.51 -23.64
N GLY A 265 2.08 -43.47 -23.21
CA GLY A 265 3.28 -43.88 -23.93
C GLY A 265 4.53 -43.05 -23.63
N VAL A 266 4.49 -42.11 -22.68
CA VAL A 266 5.61 -41.24 -22.31
C VAL A 266 6.02 -41.48 -20.86
N ASN A 267 7.34 -41.61 -20.61
CA ASN A 267 7.88 -41.71 -19.26
C ASN A 267 8.03 -40.32 -18.61
N LEU A 268 7.22 -40.04 -17.59
CA LEU A 268 7.25 -38.78 -16.83
C LEU A 268 8.20 -38.82 -15.62
N ALA A 269 8.64 -40.01 -15.20
CA ALA A 269 9.37 -40.25 -13.93
C ALA A 269 10.61 -39.37 -13.76
N VAL A 270 11.25 -38.99 -14.86
CA VAL A 270 12.44 -38.12 -14.89
C VAL A 270 12.19 -36.71 -14.34
N LEU A 271 10.94 -36.26 -14.25
CA LEU A 271 10.54 -34.95 -13.72
C LEU A 271 10.01 -34.97 -12.27
N ARG A 272 9.91 -36.15 -11.64
CA ARG A 272 9.32 -36.29 -10.30
C ARG A 272 10.05 -35.47 -9.25
N GLU A 273 11.38 -35.42 -9.28
CA GLU A 273 12.16 -34.69 -8.27
C GLU A 273 11.96 -33.17 -8.40
N GLN A 274 11.90 -32.66 -9.63
CA GLN A 274 11.62 -31.25 -9.91
C GLN A 274 10.20 -30.88 -9.45
N ALA A 275 9.21 -31.73 -9.75
CA ALA A 275 7.83 -31.51 -9.30
C ALA A 275 7.72 -31.50 -7.77
N LEU A 276 8.40 -32.42 -7.07
CA LEU A 276 8.45 -32.44 -5.60
C LEU A 276 9.02 -31.13 -5.05
N LYS A 277 10.15 -30.64 -5.60
CA LYS A 277 10.74 -29.36 -5.21
C LYS A 277 9.80 -28.18 -5.44
N GLU A 278 9.01 -28.22 -6.51
CA GLU A 278 8.03 -27.16 -6.81
C GLU A 278 6.87 -27.15 -5.80
N TYR A 279 6.25 -28.29 -5.53
CA TYR A 279 5.14 -28.37 -4.56
C TYR A 279 5.56 -27.95 -3.15
N PHE A 280 6.78 -28.29 -2.71
CA PHE A 280 7.30 -27.90 -1.40
C PHE A 280 7.81 -26.45 -1.34
N ARG A 281 7.90 -25.73 -2.46
CA ARG A 281 8.21 -24.30 -2.49
C ARG A 281 6.98 -23.41 -2.37
N GLN A 282 5.79 -23.98 -2.47
CA GLN A 282 4.53 -23.23 -2.36
C GLN A 282 4.14 -23.10 -0.89
N PRO A 283 4.04 -21.87 -0.34
CA PRO A 283 3.40 -21.67 0.95
C PRO A 283 1.95 -22.14 0.89
N ILE A 284 1.48 -22.81 1.93
CA ILE A 284 0.12 -23.33 2.02
C ILE A 284 -0.69 -22.35 2.86
N VAL A 285 -1.74 -21.79 2.27
CA VAL A 285 -2.66 -20.85 2.93
C VAL A 285 -3.91 -21.62 3.32
N ASP A 286 -4.00 -21.99 4.59
CA ASP A 286 -5.18 -22.62 5.19
C ASP A 286 -5.20 -22.33 6.71
N THR A 287 -6.29 -22.71 7.36
CA THR A 287 -6.40 -22.76 8.83
C THR A 287 -6.05 -24.16 9.35
N PHE A 288 -5.67 -24.25 10.61
CA PHE A 288 -5.32 -25.51 11.25
C PHE A 288 -5.73 -25.52 12.72
N HIS A 289 -5.88 -26.71 13.30
CA HIS A 289 -6.13 -26.86 14.72
C HIS A 289 -4.86 -26.56 15.51
N VAL A 290 -4.92 -25.71 16.54
CA VAL A 290 -3.74 -25.28 17.33
C VAL A 290 -2.92 -26.43 17.95
N GLY A 291 -3.54 -27.59 18.15
CA GLY A 291 -2.88 -28.80 18.66
C GLY A 291 -1.82 -29.40 17.74
N VAL A 292 -1.75 -28.99 16.47
CA VAL A 292 -0.66 -29.40 15.55
C VAL A 292 0.65 -28.67 15.82
N LEU A 293 0.62 -27.56 16.58
CA LEU A 293 1.82 -26.82 16.94
C LEU A 293 2.65 -27.59 17.95
N SER A 294 3.95 -27.69 17.70
CA SER A 294 4.90 -28.47 18.50
C SER A 294 5.65 -27.62 19.53
N ALA A 295 5.48 -26.31 19.52
CA ALA A 295 6.04 -25.36 20.48
C ALA A 295 5.23 -24.06 20.52
N THR A 296 5.38 -23.31 21.61
CA THR A 296 4.94 -21.92 21.70
C THR A 296 5.54 -21.07 20.57
N SER A 297 4.73 -20.17 19.98
CA SER A 297 5.18 -19.33 18.87
C SER A 297 6.22 -18.31 19.29
N LYS A 298 7.14 -18.02 18.37
CA LYS A 298 7.98 -16.82 18.43
C LYS A 298 7.36 -15.73 17.57
N LYS A 299 7.83 -14.50 17.78
CA LYS A 299 7.39 -13.35 16.99
C LYS A 299 8.57 -12.58 16.43
N TRP A 300 8.38 -12.03 15.23
CA TRP A 300 9.14 -10.92 14.69
C TRP A 300 8.24 -9.70 14.64
N THR A 301 8.73 -8.55 15.09
CA THR A 301 7.93 -7.33 15.23
C THR A 301 8.50 -6.23 14.36
N VAL A 302 7.63 -5.59 13.59
CA VAL A 302 7.92 -4.35 12.87
C VAL A 302 7.15 -3.19 13.51
N ASP A 303 7.87 -2.16 13.92
CA ASP A 303 7.29 -0.90 14.40
C ASP A 303 7.20 0.07 13.21
N PHE A 304 5.99 0.29 12.70
CA PHE A 304 5.80 1.09 11.50
C PHE A 304 6.15 2.57 11.70
N VAL A 305 6.14 3.04 12.96
CA VAL A 305 6.54 4.41 13.29
C VAL A 305 8.05 4.58 13.14
N THR A 306 8.84 3.63 13.64
CA THR A 306 10.31 3.77 13.68
C THR A 306 11.07 3.09 12.54
N SER A 307 10.57 1.98 11.99
CA SER A 307 11.27 1.20 10.95
C SER A 307 11.38 1.94 9.62
N SER A 308 12.46 1.74 8.88
CA SER A 308 12.62 2.27 7.51
C SER A 308 12.31 1.20 6.44
N GLU A 309 12.07 1.64 5.21
CA GLU A 309 11.82 0.72 4.09
C GLU A 309 12.93 -0.33 3.90
N SER A 310 14.19 0.07 4.10
CA SER A 310 15.35 -0.82 3.99
C SER A 310 15.28 -2.01 4.93
N ASP A 311 14.60 -1.88 6.08
CA ASP A 311 14.49 -2.94 7.08
C ASP A 311 13.64 -4.10 6.59
N LEU A 312 12.82 -3.88 5.55
CA LEU A 312 11.93 -4.89 4.96
C LEU A 312 12.56 -5.62 3.76
N HIS A 313 13.71 -5.15 3.25
CA HIS A 313 14.34 -5.77 2.08
C HIS A 313 14.96 -7.13 2.39
N GLN A 314 15.49 -7.30 3.60
CA GLN A 314 16.05 -8.55 4.09
C GLN A 314 15.63 -8.73 5.55
N ILE A 315 14.82 -9.75 5.80
CA ILE A 315 14.24 -10.03 7.12
C ILE A 315 14.87 -11.33 7.63
N ASP A 316 15.86 -11.20 8.51
CA ASP A 316 16.53 -12.32 9.16
C ASP A 316 15.97 -12.52 10.58
N ILE A 317 15.25 -13.63 10.79
CA ILE A 317 14.60 -13.93 12.07
C ILE A 317 15.27 -15.15 12.71
N PRO A 318 16.23 -14.96 13.64
CA PRO A 318 16.81 -16.09 14.36
C PRO A 318 15.77 -16.71 15.29
N PHE A 319 15.74 -18.04 15.36
CA PHE A 319 14.83 -18.76 16.24
C PHE A 319 15.44 -20.05 16.81
N ASP A 320 15.00 -20.38 18.02
CA ASP A 320 15.37 -21.56 18.80
C ASP A 320 14.14 -22.08 19.56
N PHE A 321 13.51 -23.16 19.08
CA PHE A 321 12.28 -23.68 19.70
C PHE A 321 12.58 -24.73 20.76
N ILE A 322 11.87 -24.65 21.89
CA ILE A 322 11.77 -25.75 22.86
C ILE A 322 10.52 -26.53 22.51
N LEU A 323 10.68 -27.78 22.07
CA LEU A 323 9.56 -28.62 21.67
C LEU A 323 8.82 -29.14 22.90
N GLU A 324 7.50 -28.97 22.89
CA GLU A 324 6.60 -29.38 23.99
C GLU A 324 6.15 -30.84 23.82
N GLN A 325 6.29 -31.38 22.62
CA GLN A 325 5.88 -32.74 22.25
C GLN A 325 6.95 -33.40 21.38
N ALA A 326 7.11 -34.73 21.52
CA ALA A 326 7.96 -35.51 20.64
C ALA A 326 7.21 -35.84 19.35
N GLY A 327 7.86 -35.66 18.19
CA GLY A 327 7.26 -35.96 16.89
C GLY A 327 8.10 -35.42 15.73
N TYR A 328 7.61 -35.65 14.52
CA TYR A 328 8.18 -35.06 13.31
C TYR A 328 7.78 -33.59 13.19
N ILE A 329 8.73 -32.73 12.80
CA ILE A 329 8.43 -31.34 12.46
C ILE A 329 8.34 -31.26 10.94
N HIS A 330 7.14 -30.95 10.43
CA HIS A 330 6.87 -30.91 8.99
C HIS A 330 7.07 -29.51 8.39
N GLY A 331 7.00 -28.46 9.21
CA GLY A 331 7.24 -27.10 8.75
C GLY A 331 7.07 -26.04 9.85
N LEU A 332 6.99 -24.78 9.42
CA LEU A 332 6.64 -23.64 10.25
C LEU A 332 5.26 -23.12 9.84
N ALA A 333 4.38 -22.93 10.81
CA ALA A 333 3.10 -22.26 10.64
C ALA A 333 3.31 -20.78 10.97
N LEU A 334 2.69 -19.89 10.18
CA LEU A 334 2.82 -18.45 10.35
C LEU A 334 1.45 -17.78 10.38
N TRP A 335 1.33 -16.76 11.21
CA TRP A 335 0.18 -15.85 11.28
C TRP A 335 0.66 -14.49 11.75
N PHE A 336 -0.17 -13.45 11.70
CA PHE A 336 0.23 -12.13 12.15
C PHE A 336 -0.88 -11.40 12.88
N ASP A 337 -0.46 -10.50 13.75
CA ASP A 337 -1.32 -9.52 14.41
C ASP A 337 -0.84 -8.12 14.04
N VAL A 338 -1.76 -7.17 13.98
CA VAL A 338 -1.42 -5.74 13.91
C VAL A 338 -2.05 -4.99 15.07
N ALA A 339 -1.35 -3.98 15.57
CA ALA A 339 -1.81 -3.16 16.68
C ALA A 339 -2.01 -1.70 16.25
N PHE A 340 -3.10 -1.10 16.70
CA PHE A 340 -3.41 0.32 16.55
C PHE A 340 -3.15 1.00 17.90
N VAL A 341 -1.97 1.60 18.07
CA VAL A 341 -1.54 2.20 19.34
C VAL A 341 -1.93 3.67 19.35
N GLY A 342 -3.20 3.93 19.68
CA GLY A 342 -3.73 5.28 19.73
C GLY A 342 -3.37 6.06 20.99
N THR A 343 -3.64 7.37 20.95
CA THR A 343 -3.51 8.26 22.12
C THR A 343 -4.72 8.08 23.03
N LYS A 344 -4.47 7.85 24.32
CA LYS A 344 -5.53 7.67 25.34
C LYS A 344 -6.22 8.97 25.70
#